data_AF-A0AB74URP3-F1
#
_entry.id   AF-A0AB74URP3-F1
#
_cell.length_a   1.000
_cell.length_b   1.000
_cell.length_c   1.000
_cell.angle_alpha   90.00
_cell.angle_beta   90.00
_cell.angle_gamma   90.00
#
_symmetry.space_group_name_H-M   'P 1'
#
loop_
_entity.id
_entity.type
_entity.pdbx_description
1 polymer ?
#
loop_
_entity_poly.entity_id
_entity_poly.type
_entity_poly.pdbx_seq_one_letter_code
_entity_poly.pdbx_strand_id
1 'polypeptide(L)'
;MSNVIDFLERMGRDAGLRYGARAELGLALGNEGIQPALQELILAGDSVKLADVLGQGVMCCLLFPVKEDEETEEGGEDEAPSRDDDVASRSGCLVSSCVG
;
A
#
# COMPACT_ATOMS: atom_id res chain seq x y z
N MET A 1 -10.40 -8.25 19.36
CA MET A 1 -10.03 -9.32 18.41
C MET A 1 -9.27 -8.62 17.31
N SER A 2 -7.94 -8.51 17.40
CA SER A 2 -7.20 -8.00 16.25
C SER A 2 -7.04 -9.15 15.26
N ASN A 3 -7.20 -8.84 13.98
CA ASN A 3 -6.86 -9.75 12.91
C ASN A 3 -5.47 -9.37 12.38
N VAL A 4 -4.69 -10.34 11.94
CA VAL A 4 -3.43 -10.09 11.22
C VAL A 4 -3.63 -9.14 10.04
N ILE A 5 -4.78 -9.22 9.37
CA ILE A 5 -5.13 -8.32 8.27
C ILE A 5 -5.22 -6.87 8.75
N ASP A 6 -5.84 -6.61 9.90
CA ASP A 6 -5.97 -5.26 10.46
C ASP A 6 -4.59 -4.66 10.80
N PHE A 7 -3.70 -5.50 11.33
CA PHE A 7 -2.33 -5.09 11.61
C PHE A 7 -1.55 -4.77 10.33
N LEU A 8 -1.66 -5.60 9.29
CA LEU A 8 -1.00 -5.34 8.00
C LEU A 8 -1.55 -4.09 7.31
N GLU A 9 -2.86 -3.83 7.42
CA GLU A 9 -3.47 -2.58 6.94
C GLU A 9 -2.93 -1.36 7.70
N ARG A 10 -2.83 -1.47 9.03
CA ARG A 10 -2.24 -0.41 9.87
C ARG A 10 -0.78 -0.16 9.51
N MET A 11 0.01 -1.21 9.32
CA MET A 11 1.39 -1.12 8.87
C MET A 11 1.50 -0.43 7.50
N GLY A 12 0.58 -0.71 6.56
CA GLY A 12 0.60 -0.07 5.24
C GLY A 12 0.36 1.45 5.28
N ARG A 13 -0.45 1.92 6.25
CA ARG A 13 -0.78 3.34 6.45
C ARG A 13 0.20 4.09 7.35
N ASP A 14 0.77 3.42 8.34
CA ASP A 14 1.66 4.00 9.33
C ASP A 14 3.12 3.94 8.84
N ALA A 15 3.69 5.10 8.51
CA ALA A 15 5.07 5.19 8.04
C ALA A 15 6.09 4.72 9.08
N GLY A 16 5.80 4.92 10.37
CA GLY A 16 6.64 4.45 11.46
C GLY A 16 6.64 2.93 11.55
N LEU A 17 5.51 2.26 11.35
CA LEU A 17 5.48 0.79 11.30
C LEU A 17 6.07 0.24 10.01
N ARG A 18 5.88 0.93 8.88
CA ARG A 18 6.36 0.50 7.56
C ARG A 18 7.87 0.60 7.41
N TYR A 19 8.47 1.65 7.95
CA TYR A 19 9.89 1.96 7.79
C TYR A 19 10.67 1.90 9.11
N GLY A 20 10.00 1.60 10.22
CA GLY A 20 10.60 1.55 11.55
C GLY A 20 11.52 0.37 11.76
N ALA A 21 12.20 0.37 12.91
CA ALA A 21 13.12 -0.70 13.25
C ALA A 21 12.36 -2.01 13.50
N ARG A 22 12.98 -3.15 13.14
CA ARG A 22 12.40 -4.48 13.38
C ARG A 22 12.00 -4.71 14.84
N ALA A 23 12.74 -4.14 15.79
CA ALA A 23 12.41 -4.22 17.22
C ALA A 23 11.11 -3.49 17.57
N GLU A 24 10.88 -2.31 17.00
CA GLU A 24 9.64 -1.53 17.19
C GLU A 24 8.45 -2.26 16.58
N LEU A 25 8.65 -2.87 15.41
CA LEU A 25 7.66 -3.71 14.73
C LEU A 25 7.31 -4.95 15.57
N GLY A 26 8.31 -5.59 16.19
CA GLY A 26 8.11 -6.71 17.12
C GLY A 26 7.30 -6.33 18.36
N LEU A 27 7.57 -5.16 18.94
CA LEU A 27 6.78 -4.63 20.05
C LEU A 27 5.34 -4.35 19.65
N ALA A 28 5.13 -3.77 18.46
CA ALA A 28 3.78 -3.51 17.95
C ALA A 28 2.99 -4.81 17.71
N LEU A 29 3.61 -5.84 17.14
CA LEU A 29 3.02 -7.17 16.94
C LEU A 29 2.65 -7.86 18.25
N GLY A 30 3.51 -7.78 19.26
CA GLY A 30 3.29 -8.41 20.57
C GLY A 30 2.04 -7.91 21.29
N ASN A 31 1.60 -6.68 20.99
CA ASN A 31 0.43 -6.06 21.60
C ASN A 31 -0.90 -6.42 20.91
N GLU A 32 -0.86 -7.06 19.74
CA GLU A 32 -2.06 -7.30 18.93
C GLU A 32 -2.77 -8.62 19.28
N GLY A 33 -2.13 -9.56 19.97
CA GLY A 33 -2.72 -10.88 20.23
C GLY A 33 -2.77 -11.79 18.98
N ILE A 34 -1.93 -11.50 17.99
CA ILE A 34 -1.70 -12.35 16.81
C ILE A 34 -0.95 -13.62 17.23
N GLN A 35 -1.21 -14.75 16.57
CA GLN A 35 -0.50 -16.01 16.85
C GLN A 35 1.03 -15.84 16.71
N PRO A 36 1.85 -16.38 17.64
CA PRO A 36 3.30 -16.23 17.61
C PRO A 36 3.95 -16.66 16.29
N ALA A 37 3.50 -17.78 15.71
CA ALA A 37 4.01 -18.26 14.43
C ALA A 37 3.81 -17.25 13.29
N LEU A 38 2.71 -16.50 13.32
CA LEU A 38 2.40 -15.48 12.34
C LEU A 38 3.21 -14.20 12.58
N GLN A 39 3.46 -13.84 13.85
CA GLN A 39 4.34 -12.72 14.20
C GLN A 39 5.76 -12.96 13.69
N GLU A 40 6.29 -14.18 13.84
CA GLU A 40 7.61 -14.54 13.32
C GLU A 40 7.69 -14.46 11.80
N LEU A 41 6.65 -14.91 11.09
CA LEU A 41 6.57 -14.79 9.63
C LEU A 41 6.56 -13.32 9.17
N ILE A 42 5.80 -12.46 9.85
CA ILE A 42 5.77 -11.03 9.56
C ILE A 42 7.13 -10.38 9.82
N LEU A 43 7.77 -10.70 10.95
CA LEU A 43 9.11 -10.17 11.27
C LEU A 43 10.19 -10.67 10.31
N ALA A 44 10.07 -11.90 9.81
CA ALA A 44 10.97 -12.46 8.82
C ALA A 44 10.83 -11.80 7.44
N GLY A 45 9.71 -11.11 7.18
CA GLY A 45 9.43 -10.52 5.86
C GLY A 45 9.17 -11.55 4.77
N ASP A 46 8.83 -12.79 5.14
CA ASP A 46 8.59 -13.89 4.19
C ASP A 46 7.15 -13.80 3.66
N SER A 47 6.96 -12.93 2.65
CA SER A 47 5.65 -12.66 2.05
C SER A 47 5.04 -13.89 1.39
N VAL A 48 5.86 -14.82 0.87
CA VAL A 48 5.39 -16.06 0.22
C VAL A 48 4.80 -17.00 1.26
N LYS A 49 5.52 -17.28 2.35
CA LYS A 49 4.98 -18.11 3.43
C LYS A 49 3.80 -17.46 4.12
N LEU A 50 3.86 -16.14 4.32
CA LEU A 50 2.74 -15.41 4.92
C LEU A 50 1.48 -15.52 4.05
N ALA A 51 1.59 -15.37 2.73
CA ALA A 51 0.47 -15.55 1.81
C ALA A 51 -0.12 -16.97 1.88
N ASP A 52 0.73 -18.01 1.91
CA ASP A 52 0.32 -19.41 2.01
C ASP A 52 -0.47 -19.68 3.30
N VAL A 53 0.01 -19.21 4.46
CA VAL A 53 -0.70 -19.37 5.74
C VAL A 53 -2.03 -18.59 5.76
N LEU A 54 -2.10 -17.44 5.08
CA LEU A 54 -3.33 -16.67 4.94
C LEU A 54 -4.28 -17.23 3.88
N GLY A 55 -3.90 -18.30 3.18
CA GLY A 55 -4.69 -18.88 2.10
C GLY A 55 -4.81 -17.97 0.87
N GLN A 56 -3.88 -17.01 0.72
CA GLN A 56 -3.83 -16.17 -0.47
C GLN A 56 -3.14 -16.93 -1.62
N GLY A 57 -3.87 -17.09 -2.72
CA GLY A 57 -3.32 -17.62 -3.96
C GLY A 57 -2.46 -16.60 -4.71
N VAL A 58 -1.91 -17.03 -5.86
CA VAL A 58 -1.14 -16.16 -6.75
C VAL A 58 -2.04 -15.04 -7.27
N MET A 59 -1.73 -13.79 -6.90
CA MET A 59 -2.40 -12.60 -7.41
C MET A 59 -1.55 -11.96 -8.51
N CYS A 60 -2.08 -11.89 -9.74
CA CYS A 60 -1.45 -11.18 -10.85
C CYS A 60 -2.14 -9.83 -11.06
N CYS A 61 -1.47 -8.74 -10.70
CA CYS A 61 -1.95 -7.38 -10.95
C CYS A 61 -1.43 -6.89 -12.30
N LEU A 62 -2.33 -6.59 -13.23
CA LEU A 62 -1.98 -5.92 -14.49
C LEU A 62 -2.13 -4.40 -14.30
N LEU A 63 -1.01 -3.69 -14.32
CA LEU A 63 -1.01 -2.23 -14.35
C LEU A 63 -0.86 -1.79 -15.81
N PHE A 64 -1.92 -1.23 -16.39
CA PHE A 64 -1.84 -0.63 -17.71
C PHE A 64 -1.33 0.81 -17.57
N PRO A 65 -0.30 1.20 -18.34
CA PRO A 65 0.12 2.59 -18.37
C PRO A 65 -1.04 3.45 -18.88
N VAL A 66 -1.29 4.57 -18.21
CA VAL A 66 -2.15 5.63 -18.75
C VAL A 66 -1.47 6.12 -20.02
N LYS A 67 -2.19 6.06 -21.14
CA LYS A 67 -1.77 6.80 -22.33
C LYS A 67 -2.04 8.27 -22.03
N GLU A 68 -1.04 9.11 -22.23
CA GLU A 68 -1.26 10.54 -22.35
C GLU A 68 -2.16 10.72 -23.58
N ASP A 69 -3.37 11.25 -23.38
CA ASP A 69 -4.28 11.52 -24.49
C ASP A 69 -3.56 12.47 -25.44
N GLU A 70 -3.26 12.01 -26.66
CA GLU A 70 -2.94 12.92 -27.75
C GLU A 70 -4.18 13.79 -27.95
N GLU A 71 -4.02 15.10 -27.70
CA GLU A 71 -5.07 16.11 -27.75
C GLU A 71 -5.93 15.92 -29.01
N THR A 72 -7.15 15.43 -28.82
CA THR A 72 -8.16 15.46 -29.88
C THR A 72 -8.64 16.90 -29.96
N GLU A 73 -8.03 17.67 -30.86
CA GLU A 73 -8.54 18.94 -31.38
C GLU A 73 -9.87 18.69 -32.09
N GLU A 74 -10.99 18.61 -31.35
CA GLU A 74 -12.31 18.95 -31.88
C GLU A 74 -13.05 19.84 -30.88
N GLY A 75 -13.19 21.11 -31.28
CA GLY A 75 -13.88 22.13 -30.52
C GLY A 75 -15.39 21.90 -30.39
N GLY A 76 -15.93 22.45 -29.31
CA GLY A 76 -17.37 22.54 -29.05
C GLY A 76 -17.60 23.02 -27.63
N GLU A 77 -17.86 24.31 -27.48
CA GLU A 77 -18.24 24.99 -26.24
C GLU A 77 -19.44 24.28 -25.58
N ASP A 78 -19.37 24.01 -24.27
CA ASP A 78 -20.53 24.15 -23.38
C ASP A 78 -20.11 24.16 -21.88
N GLU A 79 -20.34 25.33 -21.30
CA GLU A 79 -20.32 25.83 -19.91
C GLU A 79 -19.66 25.03 -18.76
N ALA A 80 -18.64 25.65 -18.17
CA ALA A 80 -18.04 25.27 -16.90
C ALA A 80 -18.93 25.70 -15.70
N PRO A 81 -19.24 24.80 -14.73
CA PRO A 81 -19.62 25.26 -13.40
C PRO A 81 -18.36 25.72 -12.66
N SER A 82 -18.35 26.97 -12.18
CA SER A 82 -17.25 27.52 -11.39
C SER A 82 -17.01 26.67 -10.14
N ARG A 83 -15.77 26.21 -9.94
CA ARG A 83 -15.33 25.61 -8.67
C ARG A 83 -14.28 26.53 -8.05
N ASP A 84 -14.61 27.04 -6.87
CA ASP A 84 -13.68 27.74 -5.99
C ASP A 84 -12.44 26.89 -5.71
N ASP A 85 -11.29 27.57 -5.68
CA ASP A 85 -9.97 27.07 -5.33
C ASP A 85 -9.96 26.27 -4.03
N ASP A 86 -9.36 25.08 -4.04
CA ASP A 86 -8.59 24.60 -2.89
C ASP A 86 -7.42 23.72 -3.32
N VAL A 87 -6.25 24.19 -2.88
CA VAL A 87 -4.90 23.70 -3.15
C VAL A 87 -4.61 22.40 -2.38
N ALA A 88 -3.83 21.49 -2.97
CA ALA A 88 -2.63 20.91 -2.33
C ALA A 88 -2.22 19.58 -2.99
N SER A 89 -1.26 19.70 -3.92
CA SER A 89 0.02 19.00 -3.86
C SER A 89 0.04 17.66 -3.11
N ARG A 90 0.07 16.54 -3.84
CA ARG A 90 0.63 15.28 -3.31
C ARG A 90 1.52 14.63 -4.36
N SER A 91 2.79 15.02 -4.25
CA SER A 91 4.01 14.32 -4.67
C SER A 91 3.82 12.83 -4.97
N GLY A 92 4.03 12.44 -6.23
CA GLY A 92 4.14 11.05 -6.63
C GLY A 92 5.35 10.38 -5.95
N CYS A 93 5.11 9.28 -5.25
CA CYS A 93 6.17 8.35 -4.89
C CYS A 93 6.42 7.42 -6.08
N LEU A 94 7.42 7.76 -6.89
CA LEU A 94 8.12 6.79 -7.73
C LEU A 94 8.85 5.85 -6.77
N VAL A 95 8.33 4.65 -6.56
CA VAL A 95 9.14 3.57 -5.96
C VAL A 95 10.05 3.06 -7.06
N SER A 96 11.10 3.85 -7.32
CA SER A 96 12.27 3.42 -8.06
C SER A 96 13.07 2.47 -7.19
N SER A 97 13.30 1.28 -7.72
CA SER A 97 14.35 0.32 -7.40
C SER A 97 14.43 -0.26 -5.99
N CYS A 98 14.50 -1.58 -5.95
CA CYS A 98 15.50 -2.42 -5.27
C CYS A 98 14.91 -3.85 -5.30
N VAL A 99 15.53 -4.97 -5.68
CA VAL A 99 16.87 -5.47 -6.05
C VAL A 99 16.53 -6.92 -6.53
N GLY A 100 17.24 -7.66 -7.36
CA GLY A 100 18.58 -7.66 -7.93
C GLY A 100 18.87 -9.09 -8.37
#